data_AF-A0A3M1PKI5-F1
#
_entry.id   AF-A0A3M1PKI5-F1
#
_cell.length_a   1.000
_cell.length_b   1.000
_cell.length_c   1.000
_cell.angle_alpha   90.00
_cell.angle_beta   90.00
_cell.angle_gamma   90.00
#
_symmetry.space_group_name_H-M   'P 1'
#
loop_
_entity.id
_entity.type
_entity.pdbx_description
1 polymer ?
#
loop_
_entity_poly.entity_id
_entity_poly.type
_entity_poly.pdbx_seq_one_letter_code
_entity_poly.pdbx_strand_id
1 'polypeptide(L)'
;MKLLKEGYVLYMAPEGTRKYDPNNPPRARTGFVRLAELADCAVVPIAFTGTREALPPGARFPRLTKVRANVGKPIRFEKVDISLENRDKLQELANSAMKRVYELRDELLQMER
;
A
#
# COMPACT_ATOMS: atom_id res chain seq x y z
N MET A 1 14.42 -4.98 -10.70
CA MET A 1 14.38 -3.71 -11.47
C MET A 1 13.95 -3.92 -12.92
N LYS A 2 14.59 -4.84 -13.65
CA LYS A 2 14.29 -5.17 -15.06
C LYS A 2 12.79 -5.22 -15.38
N LEU A 3 12.01 -6.02 -14.63
CA LEU A 3 10.56 -6.16 -14.86
C LEU A 3 9.77 -4.83 -14.77
N LEU A 4 10.06 -3.97 -13.78
CA LEU A 4 9.38 -2.67 -13.66
C LEU A 4 9.73 -1.75 -14.85
N LYS A 5 10.98 -1.81 -15.33
CA LYS A 5 11.42 -1.05 -16.52
C LYS A 5 10.83 -1.59 -17.83
N GLU A 6 10.47 -2.87 -17.85
CA GLU A 6 9.79 -3.55 -18.98
C GLU A 6 8.26 -3.34 -18.96
N GLY A 7 7.73 -2.60 -17.99
CA GLY A 7 6.30 -2.26 -17.91
C GLY A 7 5.44 -3.27 -17.14
N TYR A 8 6.05 -4.24 -16.44
CA TYR A 8 5.31 -5.13 -15.55
C TYR A 8 4.83 -4.40 -14.29
N VAL A 9 3.70 -4.85 -13.75
CA VAL A 9 3.12 -4.33 -12.51
C VAL A 9 3.59 -5.15 -11.31
N LEU A 10 3.98 -4.47 -10.23
CA LEU A 10 4.30 -5.08 -8.95
C LEU A 10 3.30 -4.62 -7.89
N TYR A 11 2.61 -5.56 -7.26
CA TYR A 11 1.82 -5.30 -6.07
C TYR A 11 2.68 -5.48 -4.81
N MET A 12 2.61 -4.52 -3.89
CA MET A 12 3.31 -4.60 -2.60
C MET A 12 2.35 -4.19 -1.47
N ALA A 13 2.38 -4.92 -0.36
CA ALA A 13 1.81 -4.48 0.91
C ALA A 13 2.95 -3.92 1.77
N PRO A 14 3.12 -2.59 1.89
CA PRO A 14 4.25 -1.97 2.58
C PRO A 14 4.31 -2.31 4.08
N GLU A 15 3.23 -2.84 4.63
CA GLU A 15 3.09 -3.27 6.01
C GLU A 15 3.69 -4.67 6.29
N GLY A 16 3.87 -5.49 5.25
CA GLY A 16 4.59 -6.78 5.32
C GLY A 16 3.85 -7.92 6.05
N THR A 17 2.75 -7.64 6.74
CA THR A 17 1.90 -8.63 7.39
C THR A 17 0.42 -8.30 7.17
N ARG A 18 -0.45 -9.29 7.35
CA ARG A 18 -1.90 -9.05 7.40
C ARG A 18 -2.24 -8.30 8.69
N LYS A 19 -3.04 -7.25 8.59
CA LYS A 19 -3.45 -6.46 9.76
C LYS A 19 -4.32 -7.24 10.73
N TYR A 20 -3.98 -7.14 12.01
CA TYR A 20 -4.82 -7.62 13.12
C TYR A 20 -5.73 -6.52 13.69
N ASP A 21 -5.25 -5.27 13.76
CA ASP A 21 -6.02 -4.10 14.25
C ASP A 21 -6.35 -3.11 13.11
N PRO A 22 -7.63 -2.84 12.82
CA PRO A 22 -8.05 -1.91 11.78
C PRO A 22 -7.72 -0.43 12.09
N ASN A 23 -7.55 -0.05 13.36
CA ASN A 23 -7.44 1.35 13.79
C ASN A 23 -6.00 1.87 13.84
N ASN A 24 -5.01 0.98 13.97
CA ASN A 24 -3.61 1.38 14.04
C ASN A 24 -2.87 1.11 12.73
N PRO A 25 -2.49 2.14 11.93
CA PRO A 25 -1.67 1.93 10.74
C PRO A 25 -0.26 1.46 11.14
N PRO A 26 0.23 0.32 10.65
CA PRO A 26 1.59 -0.12 10.92
C PRO A 26 2.57 0.81 10.23
N ARG A 27 3.78 0.85 10.77
CA ARG A 27 4.88 1.56 10.15
C ARG A 27 5.14 1.01 8.73
N ALA A 28 5.01 1.87 7.74
CA ALA A 28 5.30 1.54 6.35
C ALA A 28 6.77 1.15 6.18
N ARG A 29 7.04 0.04 5.51
CA ARG A 29 8.40 -0.29 5.05
C ARG A 29 8.74 0.59 3.85
N THR A 30 9.95 1.14 3.80
CA THR A 30 10.39 2.10 2.78
C THR A 30 10.83 1.45 1.45
N GLY A 31 10.88 0.12 1.38
CA GLY A 31 11.40 -0.61 0.22
C GLY A 31 10.68 -0.27 -1.09
N PHE A 32 9.38 -0.03 -1.07
CA PHE A 32 8.62 0.31 -2.27
C PHE A 32 8.94 1.72 -2.80
N VAL A 33 9.26 2.68 -1.93
CA VAL A 33 9.69 4.03 -2.32
C VAL A 33 11.03 3.94 -3.06
N ARG A 34 11.99 3.19 -2.49
CA ARG A 34 13.30 2.94 -3.10
C ARG A 34 13.17 2.26 -4.46
N LEU A 35 12.30 1.27 -4.58
CA LEU A 35 12.05 0.57 -5.85
C LEU A 35 11.44 1.50 -6.90
N ALA A 36 10.44 2.30 -6.51
CA ALA A 36 9.79 3.24 -7.41
C ALA A 36 10.76 4.30 -7.95
N GLU A 37 11.61 4.84 -7.08
CA GLU A 37 12.64 5.80 -7.45
C GLU A 37 13.67 5.20 -8.41
N LEU A 38 14.26 4.06 -8.07
CA LEU A 38 15.26 3.42 -8.92
C LEU A 38 14.69 2.97 -10.28
N ALA A 39 13.39 2.69 -10.34
CA ALA A 39 12.68 2.26 -11.55
C ALA A 39 12.07 3.42 -12.34
N ASP A 40 12.11 4.64 -11.80
CA ASP A 40 11.43 5.83 -12.32
C ASP A 40 9.92 5.60 -12.61
N CYS A 41 9.28 4.81 -11.76
CA CYS A 41 7.87 4.44 -11.90
C CYS A 41 6.99 5.09 -10.83
N ALA A 42 5.71 5.28 -11.16
CA ALA A 42 4.73 5.76 -10.20
C ALA A 42 4.28 4.62 -9.26
N VAL A 43 3.84 4.98 -8.06
CA VAL A 43 3.16 4.09 -7.11
C VAL A 43 1.67 4.40 -7.12
N VAL A 44 0.83 3.38 -7.30
CA VAL A 44 -0.63 3.53 -7.27
C VAL A 44 -1.14 3.02 -5.92
N PRO A 45 -1.68 3.89 -5.04
CA PRO A 45 -2.24 3.46 -3.77
C PRO A 45 -3.59 2.75 -4.00
N ILE A 46 -3.76 1.59 -3.38
CA ILE A 46 -4.99 0.79 -3.47
C ILE A 46 -5.41 0.38 -2.06
N ALA A 47 -6.67 0.65 -1.73
CA ALA A 47 -7.29 0.20 -0.49
C ALA A 47 -8.26 -0.95 -0.77
N PHE A 48 -8.39 -1.88 0.18
CA PHE A 48 -9.35 -2.97 0.15
C PHE A 48 -10.18 -3.00 1.43
N THR A 49 -11.48 -3.32 1.33
CA THR A 49 -12.36 -3.65 2.46
C THR A 49 -13.07 -4.99 2.20
N GLY A 50 -13.54 -5.66 3.26
CA GLY A 50 -14.26 -6.94 3.15
C GLY A 50 -13.37 -8.18 2.99
N THR A 51 -12.07 -8.01 2.76
CA THR A 51 -11.14 -9.14 2.51
C THR A 51 -10.93 -10.02 3.73
N ARG A 52 -10.98 -9.44 4.94
CA ARG A 52 -10.85 -10.18 6.20
C ARG A 52 -12.08 -11.03 6.48
N GLU A 53 -13.26 -10.53 6.14
CA GLU A 53 -14.54 -11.21 6.27
C GLU A 53 -14.64 -12.33 5.23
N ALA A 54 -14.11 -12.08 4.03
CA ALA A 54 -14.04 -13.04 2.93
C ALA A 54 -13.13 -14.22 3.27
N LEU A 55 -11.93 -13.99 3.83
CA LEU A 55 -11.04 -15.07 4.25
C LEU A 55 -10.36 -14.75 5.60
N PRO A 56 -11.04 -15.04 6.72
CA PRO A 56 -10.50 -14.76 8.04
C PRO A 56 -9.22 -15.57 8.35
N PRO A 57 -8.36 -15.09 9.26
CA PRO A 57 -7.22 -15.88 9.74
C PRO A 57 -7.68 -17.27 10.25
N GLY A 58 -7.01 -18.32 9.78
CA GLY A 58 -7.34 -19.71 10.13
C GLY A 58 -8.50 -20.33 9.33
N ALA A 59 -9.23 -19.56 8.52
CA ALA A 59 -10.27 -20.11 7.66
C ALA A 59 -9.65 -20.91 6.50
N ARG A 60 -10.19 -22.11 6.25
CA ARG A 60 -9.77 -22.95 5.13
C ARG A 60 -10.44 -22.57 3.81
N PHE A 61 -11.66 -22.03 3.88
CA PHE A 61 -12.46 -21.66 2.71
C PHE A 61 -12.98 -20.22 2.84
N PRO A 62 -13.08 -19.49 1.72
CA PRO A 62 -13.61 -18.14 1.72
C PRO A 62 -15.13 -18.11 1.93
N ARG A 63 -15.63 -17.03 2.49
CA ARG A 63 -17.06 -16.70 2.60
C ARG A 63 -17.46 -15.78 1.46
N LEU A 64 -18.66 -16.00 0.91
CA LEU A 64 -19.29 -15.08 -0.04
C LEU A 64 -19.71 -13.81 0.71
N THR A 65 -18.90 -12.78 0.60
CA THR A 65 -19.16 -11.44 1.13
C THR A 65 -18.71 -10.39 0.12
N LYS A 66 -19.13 -9.14 0.30
CA LYS A 66 -18.71 -8.03 -0.54
C LYS A 66 -17.26 -7.66 -0.23
N VAL A 67 -16.40 -7.72 -1.23
CA VAL A 67 -15.04 -7.17 -1.20
C VAL A 67 -15.02 -5.95 -2.10
N ARG A 68 -14.47 -4.84 -1.60
CA ARG A 68 -14.35 -3.59 -2.37
C ARG A 68 -12.89 -3.19 -2.49
N ALA A 69 -12.59 -2.46 -3.56
CA ALA A 69 -11.30 -1.84 -3.77
C ALA A 69 -11.51 -0.38 -4.20
N ASN A 70 -10.63 0.51 -3.74
CA ASN A 70 -10.57 1.90 -4.17
C ASN A 70 -9.14 2.21 -4.61
N VAL A 71 -9.02 2.67 -5.85
CA VAL A 71 -7.75 2.91 -6.53
C VAL A 71 -7.52 4.41 -6.59
N GLY A 72 -6.46 4.88 -5.95
CA GLY A 72 -6.11 6.29 -5.92
C GLY A 72 -5.31 6.73 -7.15
N LYS A 73 -5.01 8.03 -7.17
CA LYS A 73 -4.16 8.63 -8.19
C LYS A 73 -2.72 8.13 -8.08
N PRO A 74 -1.99 7.95 -9.21
CA PRO A 74 -0.57 7.63 -9.19
C PRO A 74 0.25 8.68 -8.44
N ILE A 75 1.20 8.23 -7.62
CA ILE A 75 2.13 9.05 -6.85
C ILE A 75 3.52 8.89 -7.47
N ARG A 76 4.15 9.99 -7.85
CA ARG A 76 5.58 10.03 -8.17
C ARG A 76 6.30 10.67 -7.00
N PHE A 77 7.30 9.98 -6.46
CA PHE A 77 8.11 10.53 -5.38
C PHE A 77 9.15 11.48 -5.93
N GLU A 78 9.51 12.47 -5.13
CA GLU A 78 10.73 13.24 -5.36
C GLU A 78 11.94 12.32 -5.28
N LYS A 79 12.96 12.58 -6.10
CA LYS A 79 14.22 11.84 -6.03
C LYS A 79 14.93 12.18 -4.72
N VAL A 80 15.31 11.15 -3.98
CA VAL A 80 15.99 11.22 -2.69
C VAL A 80 17.16 10.26 -2.75
N ASP A 81 18.38 10.76 -2.55
CA ASP A 81 19.53 9.87 -2.52
C ASP A 81 19.33 8.77 -1.47
N ILE A 82 19.47 7.52 -1.91
CA ILE A 82 19.15 6.33 -1.11
C ILE A 82 20.33 6.04 -0.19
N SER A 83 20.51 6.89 0.82
CA SER A 83 21.58 6.85 1.79
C SER A 83 21.06 6.62 3.21
N LEU A 84 21.98 6.35 4.15
CA LEU A 84 21.62 6.24 5.58
C LEU A 84 21.12 7.57 6.15
N GLU A 85 21.62 8.68 5.62
CA GLU A 85 21.31 10.04 6.06
C GLU A 85 19.87 10.43 5.69
N ASN A 86 19.33 9.89 4.59
CA ASN A 86 17.99 10.19 4.10
C ASN A 86 16.92 9.19 4.57
N ARG A 87 17.21 8.35 5.58
CA ARG A 87 16.28 7.33 6.09
C ARG A 87 14.95 7.91 6.53
N ASP A 88 14.97 9.07 7.18
CA ASP A 88 13.77 9.73 7.69
C ASP A 88 12.92 10.28 6.54
N LYS A 89 13.55 10.89 5.53
CA LYS A 89 12.85 11.35 4.32
C LYS A 89 12.20 10.19 3.55
N LEU A 90 12.89 9.07 3.39
CA LEU A 90 12.31 7.86 2.80
C LEU A 90 11.13 7.32 3.61
N GLN A 91 11.21 7.42 4.95
CA GLN A 91 10.13 7.01 5.84
C GLN A 91 8.92 7.96 5.72
N GLU A 92 9.14 9.26 5.61
CA GLU A 92 8.08 10.26 5.39
C GLU A 92 7.34 10.02 4.08
N LEU A 93 8.06 9.79 2.98
CA LEU A 93 7.47 9.45 1.68
C LEU A 93 6.63 8.16 1.78
N ALA A 94 7.15 7.14 2.45
CA ALA A 94 6.44 5.89 2.65
C ALA A 94 5.16 6.08 3.48
N ASN A 95 5.24 6.87 4.56
CA ASN A 95 4.11 7.18 5.42
C ASN A 95 3.04 8.02 4.69
N SER A 96 3.45 8.96 3.85
CA SER A 96 2.53 9.77 3.03
C SER A 96 1.74 8.90 2.05
N ALA A 97 2.41 7.99 1.34
CA ALA A 97 1.74 7.05 0.44
C ALA A 97 0.79 6.10 1.20
N MET A 98 1.20 5.60 2.37
CA MET A 98 0.32 4.79 3.21
C MET A 98 -0.87 5.59 3.73
N LYS A 99 -0.69 6.84 4.16
CA LYS A 99 -1.80 7.72 4.54
C LYS A 99 -2.84 7.81 3.43
N ARG A 100 -2.41 7.93 2.17
CA ARG A 100 -3.34 7.93 1.03
C ARG A 100 -4.13 6.63 0.89
N VAL A 101 -3.51 5.46 1.17
CA VAL A 101 -4.23 4.18 1.21
C VAL A 101 -5.31 4.18 2.30
N TYR A 102 -5.03 4.73 3.48
CA TYR A 102 -6.03 4.82 4.57
C TYR A 102 -7.17 5.77 4.25
N GLU A 103 -6.90 6.91 3.60
CA GLU A 103 -7.95 7.81 3.12
C GLU A 103 -8.88 7.10 2.13
N LEU A 104 -8.33 6.37 1.14
CA LEU A 104 -9.12 5.58 0.18
C LEU A 104 -9.95 4.47 0.85
N ARG A 105 -9.43 3.87 1.92
CA ARG A 105 -10.15 2.89 2.74
C ARG A 105 -11.30 3.55 3.49
N ASP A 106 -11.07 4.70 4.09
CA ASP A 106 -12.09 5.42 4.86
C ASP A 106 -13.23 5.89 3.94
N GLU A 107 -12.90 6.34 2.72
CA GLU A 107 -13.86 6.59 1.64
C GLU A 107 -14.72 5.33 1.35
N LEU A 108 -14.11 4.14 1.23
CA LEU A 108 -14.86 2.88 1.03
C LEU A 108 -15.81 2.55 2.20
N LEU A 109 -15.35 2.71 3.43
CA LEU A 109 -16.14 2.42 4.63
C LEU A 109 -17.30 3.41 4.81
N GLN A 110 -17.15 4.65 4.36
CA GLN A 110 -18.23 5.63 4.33
C GLN A 110 -19.31 5.27 3.33
N MET A 111 -18.95 4.68 2.18
CA MET A 111 -19.91 4.17 1.17
C MET A 111 -20.65 2.89 1.59
N GLU A 112 -20.35 2.33 2.76
CA GLU A 112 -21.03 1.17 3.33
C GLU A 112 -22.08 1.56 4.39
N ARG A 113 -22.10 2.82 4.83
CA ARG A 113 -23.11 3.38 5.74
C ARG A 113 -24.29 3.94 4.95
#